data_AF-A0A4P9WJW9-F1
#
_entry.id   AF-A0A4P9WJW9-F1
#
_cell.length_a   1.000
_cell.length_b   1.000
_cell.length_c   1.000
_cell.angle_alpha   90.00
_cell.angle_beta   90.00
_cell.angle_gamma   90.00
#
_symmetry.space_group_name_H-M   'P 1'
#
loop_
_entity.id
_entity.type
_entity.pdbx_description
1 polymer ?
#
loop_
_entity_poly.entity_id
_entity_poly.type
_entity_poly.pdbx_seq_one_letter_code
_entity_poly.pdbx_strand_id
1 'polypeptide(L)'
;EQLRRELEQSVIAWRESGQDPAEAQELWRTYSTLTRDLSFELCEQLRLILEPTLATKLKGDYRTGKRLNMRKVIPYIASQFKKDKIWLRRTKPSKRTYQIMIAIDDSRSMAEAHSIQLAYESLCLITKALAQLEAGDLSVVSFGEDIRLLHPFDRPFSDEAGADVIRRFTFGQERTHVRNMMESTLGILEHARSSAGGGSTDLWQLQLIISDGICEDHEAVRALVRRAAEERIMVVFIVLDTRPEKDSIVKMTNVTYGTDRATGKPTLQLSRYMDTFPYTYYVVLREVEKLPEVLSDTLRQFF
;
A
#
# COMPACT_ATOMS: atom_id res chain seq x y z
N GLU A 1 -21.15 11.12 -10.90
CA GLU A 1 -20.86 10.85 -12.33
C GLU A 1 -20.59 12.10 -13.17
N GLN A 2 -21.46 13.12 -13.18
CA GLN A 2 -21.20 14.35 -13.97
C GLN A 2 -19.87 15.03 -13.61
N LEU A 3 -19.63 15.25 -12.31
CA LEU A 3 -18.36 15.80 -11.79
C LEU A 3 -17.13 14.98 -12.21
N ARG A 4 -17.25 13.64 -12.32
CA ARG A 4 -16.16 12.76 -12.75
C ARG A 4 -15.82 12.98 -14.22
N ARG A 5 -16.83 13.10 -15.08
CA ARG A 5 -16.63 13.35 -16.52
C ARG A 5 -16.04 14.73 -16.79
N GLU A 6 -16.46 15.74 -16.01
CA GLU A 6 -15.87 17.08 -16.06
C GLU A 6 -14.40 17.06 -15.63
N LEU A 7 -14.06 16.28 -14.60
CA LEU A 7 -12.69 16.04 -14.17
C LEU A 7 -11.83 15.33 -15.22
N GLU A 8 -12.36 14.32 -15.92
CA GLU A 8 -11.63 13.67 -17.02
C GLU A 8 -11.23 14.68 -18.09
N GLN A 9 -12.18 15.54 -18.48
CA GLN A 9 -11.94 16.58 -19.49
C GLN A 9 -10.96 17.64 -18.99
N SER A 10 -11.06 18.06 -17.73
CA SER A 10 -10.14 19.06 -17.17
C SER A 10 -8.72 18.52 -17.02
N VAL A 11 -8.55 17.24 -16.68
CA VAL A 11 -7.22 16.61 -16.62
C VAL A 11 -6.58 16.51 -18.00
N ILE A 12 -7.36 16.18 -19.04
CA ILE A 12 -6.86 16.15 -20.41
C ILE A 12 -6.40 17.57 -20.82
N ALA A 13 -7.25 18.57 -20.61
CA ALA A 13 -6.93 19.96 -20.95
C ALA A 13 -5.70 20.49 -20.19
N TRP A 14 -5.60 20.18 -18.90
CA TRP A 14 -4.46 20.58 -18.05
C TRP A 14 -3.14 19.93 -18.48
N ARG A 15 -3.18 18.70 -18.99
CA ARG A 15 -2.00 18.04 -19.55
C ARG A 15 -1.56 18.67 -20.86
N GLU A 16 -2.51 19.06 -21.71
CA GLU A 16 -2.24 19.76 -22.96
C GLU A 16 -1.75 21.20 -22.74
N SER A 17 -2.17 21.86 -21.65
CA SER A 17 -1.79 23.24 -21.30
C SER A 17 -0.39 23.38 -20.68
N GLY A 18 0.33 22.27 -20.46
CA GLY A 18 1.69 22.29 -19.93
C GLY A 18 1.80 22.18 -18.40
N GLN A 19 0.78 21.63 -17.73
CA GLN A 19 0.78 21.29 -16.30
C GLN A 19 0.99 22.49 -15.34
N ASP A 20 0.17 23.54 -15.48
CA ASP A 20 0.21 24.71 -14.61
C ASP A 20 0.06 24.29 -13.12
N PRO A 21 0.93 24.78 -12.20
CA PRO A 21 0.83 24.51 -10.77
C PRO A 21 -0.49 24.97 -10.12
N ALA A 22 -1.11 26.05 -10.59
CA ALA A 22 -2.37 26.54 -10.03
C ALA A 22 -3.54 25.59 -10.34
N GLU A 23 -3.63 25.15 -11.60
CA GLU A 23 -4.63 24.16 -12.05
C GLU A 23 -4.42 22.81 -11.35
N ALA A 24 -3.17 22.40 -11.11
CA ALA A 24 -2.86 21.17 -10.37
C ALA A 24 -3.41 21.20 -8.92
N GLN A 25 -3.36 22.36 -8.25
CA GLN A 25 -3.94 22.52 -6.91
C GLN A 25 -5.47 22.43 -6.94
N GLU A 26 -6.11 23.01 -7.95
CA GLU A 26 -7.56 22.93 -8.12
C GLU A 26 -8.02 21.50 -8.43
N LEU A 27 -7.31 20.78 -9.30
CA LEU A 27 -7.54 19.37 -9.57
C LEU A 27 -7.43 18.55 -8.28
N TRP A 28 -6.34 18.71 -7.51
CA TRP A 28 -6.17 18.01 -6.24
C TRP A 28 -7.29 18.28 -5.24
N ARG A 29 -7.74 19.54 -5.12
CA ARG A 29 -8.88 19.92 -4.26
C ARG A 29 -10.17 19.28 -4.70
N THR A 30 -10.39 19.19 -6.01
CA THR A 30 -11.59 18.58 -6.58
C THR A 30 -11.60 17.07 -6.32
N TYR A 31 -10.47 16.38 -6.55
CA TYR A 31 -10.30 14.97 -6.19
C TYR A 31 -10.47 14.73 -4.68
N SER A 32 -9.93 15.60 -3.85
CA SER A 32 -10.08 15.54 -2.38
C SER A 32 -11.54 15.68 -1.96
N THR A 33 -12.31 16.51 -2.66
CA THR A 33 -13.74 16.71 -2.38
C THR A 33 -14.55 15.50 -2.84
N LEU A 34 -14.24 14.96 -4.03
CA LEU A 34 -14.90 13.79 -4.60
C LEU A 34 -14.70 12.54 -3.75
N THR A 35 -13.48 12.33 -3.25
CA THR A 35 -13.11 11.14 -2.48
C THR A 35 -13.28 11.30 -0.98
N ARG A 36 -13.84 12.42 -0.51
CA ARG A 36 -13.92 12.77 0.91
C ARG A 36 -14.62 11.69 1.74
N ASP A 37 -15.80 11.27 1.33
CA ASP A 37 -16.60 10.29 2.08
C ASP A 37 -15.92 8.92 2.10
N LEU A 38 -15.38 8.48 0.96
CA LEU A 38 -14.63 7.23 0.84
C LEU A 38 -13.33 7.24 1.67
N SER A 39 -12.64 8.39 1.74
CA SER A 39 -11.44 8.54 2.56
C SER A 39 -11.76 8.45 4.05
N PHE A 40 -12.92 8.97 4.47
CA PHE A 40 -13.40 8.86 5.84
C PHE A 40 -13.78 7.41 6.17
N GLU A 41 -14.47 6.72 5.26
CA GLU A 41 -14.79 5.30 5.42
C GLU A 41 -13.53 4.45 5.55
N LEU A 42 -12.54 4.62 4.66
CA LEU A 42 -11.26 3.91 4.74
C LEU A 42 -10.55 4.25 6.06
N CYS A 43 -10.54 5.52 6.48
CA CYS A 43 -9.91 5.95 7.74
C CYS A 43 -10.48 5.18 8.94
N GLU A 44 -11.81 5.10 9.06
CA GLU A 44 -12.45 4.39 10.18
C GLU A 44 -12.23 2.86 10.09
N GLN A 45 -12.23 2.28 8.89
CA GLN A 45 -11.91 0.86 8.72
C GLN A 45 -10.46 0.55 9.09
N LEU A 46 -9.50 1.40 8.66
CA LEU A 46 -8.10 1.30 9.01
C LEU A 46 -7.85 1.58 10.48
N ARG A 47 -8.61 2.46 11.12
CA ARG A 47 -8.51 2.71 12.56
C ARG A 47 -8.67 1.42 13.35
N LEU A 48 -9.65 0.59 12.99
CA LEU A 48 -9.88 -0.70 13.64
C LEU A 48 -8.75 -1.72 13.45
N ILE A 49 -7.96 -1.59 12.38
CA ILE A 49 -6.90 -2.54 11.99
C ILE A 49 -5.54 -2.07 12.52
N LEU A 50 -5.22 -0.80 12.27
CA LEU A 50 -3.92 -0.19 12.48
C LEU A 50 -3.76 0.42 13.86
N GLU A 51 -4.82 0.95 14.50
CA GLU A 51 -4.67 1.43 15.87
C GLU A 51 -4.33 0.25 16.79
N PRO A 52 -3.37 0.44 17.71
CA PRO A 52 -3.07 -0.59 18.68
C PRO A 52 -4.34 -0.88 19.47
N THR A 53 -4.88 -2.10 19.32
CA THR A 53 -5.97 -2.57 20.17
C THR A 53 -5.53 -2.36 21.61
N LEU A 54 -6.23 -1.45 22.30
CA LEU A 54 -5.96 -1.14 23.70
C LEU A 54 -5.83 -2.45 24.46
N ALA A 55 -4.66 -2.69 25.05
CA ALA A 55 -4.44 -3.87 25.88
C ALA A 55 -5.35 -3.77 27.12
N THR A 56 -6.59 -4.25 26.98
CA THR A 56 -7.57 -4.36 28.06
C THR A 56 -7.12 -5.39 29.09
N LYS A 57 -6.28 -6.35 28.67
CA LYS A 57 -5.72 -7.41 29.50
C LYS A 57 -4.55 -6.88 30.34
N LEU A 58 -4.69 -7.07 31.65
CA LEU A 58 -3.65 -6.87 32.64
C LEU A 58 -2.53 -7.91 32.42
N LYS A 59 -1.31 -7.46 32.11
CA LYS A 59 -0.11 -8.33 32.06
C LYS A 59 0.53 -8.38 33.45
N GLY A 60 1.11 -9.53 33.80
CA GLY A 60 1.75 -9.77 35.09
C GLY A 60 3.25 -9.53 35.12
N ASP A 61 3.86 -9.90 36.24
CA ASP A 61 5.30 -9.97 36.47
C ASP A 61 5.98 -8.62 36.71
N TYR A 62 5.22 -7.68 37.24
CA TYR A 62 5.71 -6.39 37.70
C TYR A 62 5.95 -6.41 39.21
N ARG A 63 6.94 -5.62 39.67
CA ARG A 63 7.19 -5.38 41.10
C ARG A 63 6.13 -4.53 41.79
N THR A 64 5.28 -3.89 41.01
CA THR A 64 4.34 -2.85 41.43
C THR A 64 3.16 -2.86 40.46
N GLY A 65 1.94 -2.52 40.86
CA GLY A 65 0.77 -2.47 39.96
C GLY A 65 -0.55 -2.17 40.66
N LYS A 66 -1.65 -2.16 39.92
CA LYS A 66 -3.00 -1.87 40.49
C LYS A 66 -3.75 -3.13 40.95
N ARG A 67 -3.34 -4.31 40.48
CA ARG A 67 -3.94 -5.61 40.83
C ARG A 67 -2.86 -6.65 41.09
N LEU A 68 -3.14 -7.65 41.91
CA LEU A 68 -2.24 -8.76 42.21
C LEU A 68 -2.54 -9.96 41.31
N ASN A 69 -1.49 -10.66 40.88
CA ASN A 69 -1.63 -11.96 40.23
C ASN A 69 -1.86 -13.03 41.30
N MET A 70 -3.13 -13.41 41.51
CA MET A 70 -3.54 -14.34 42.58
C MET A 70 -2.81 -15.69 42.53
N ARG A 71 -2.39 -16.16 41.35
CA ARG A 71 -1.60 -17.42 41.23
C ARG A 71 -0.18 -17.30 41.80
N LYS A 72 0.38 -16.09 41.90
CA LYS A 72 1.75 -15.84 42.37
C LYS A 72 1.85 -15.40 43.82
N VAL A 73 0.73 -15.22 44.52
CA VAL A 73 0.69 -14.81 45.93
C VAL A 73 1.28 -15.89 46.84
N ILE A 74 0.90 -17.16 46.64
CA ILE A 74 1.42 -18.28 47.46
C ILE A 74 2.96 -18.43 47.29
N PRO A 75 3.53 -18.49 46.08
CA PRO A 75 4.98 -18.50 45.89
C PRO A 75 5.71 -17.29 46.47
N TYR A 76 5.08 -16.12 46.51
CA TYR A 76 5.68 -14.90 47.09
C TYR A 76 5.81 -15.00 48.60
N ILE A 77 4.74 -15.42 49.30
CA ILE A 77 4.75 -15.64 50.75
C ILE A 77 5.74 -16.76 51.11
N ALA A 78 5.69 -17.88 50.37
CA ALA A 78 6.62 -19.00 50.57
C ALA A 78 8.10 -18.61 50.35
N SER A 79 8.36 -17.59 49.52
CA SER A 79 9.71 -17.07 49.30
C SER A 79 10.21 -16.07 50.35
N GLN A 80 9.45 -15.85 51.43
CA GLN A 80 9.68 -14.74 52.38
C GLN A 80 9.81 -13.39 51.65
N PHE A 81 8.83 -13.09 50.79
CA PHE A 81 8.74 -11.82 50.06
C PHE A 81 9.87 -11.56 49.03
N LYS A 82 10.73 -12.54 48.71
CA LYS A 82 11.82 -12.40 47.73
C LYS A 82 11.34 -12.39 46.26
N LYS A 83 10.27 -13.10 45.92
CA LYS A 83 9.71 -13.15 44.55
C LYS A 83 8.72 -12.00 44.30
N ASP A 84 9.20 -10.76 44.33
CA ASP A 84 8.41 -9.51 44.35
C ASP A 84 7.63 -9.15 43.06
N LYS A 85 7.81 -9.88 41.96
CA LYS A 85 7.10 -9.71 40.68
C LYS A 85 5.70 -10.32 40.69
N ILE A 86 4.84 -9.85 41.59
CA ILE A 86 3.47 -10.37 41.79
C ILE A 86 2.37 -9.48 41.23
N TRP A 87 2.72 -8.32 40.70
CA TRP A 87 1.74 -7.31 40.31
C TRP A 87 1.37 -7.41 38.84
N LEU A 88 0.12 -7.04 38.57
CA LEU A 88 -0.43 -6.84 37.25
C LEU A 88 -0.46 -5.34 36.92
N ARG A 89 -0.02 -4.97 35.71
CA ARG A 89 -0.13 -3.61 35.16
C ARG A 89 -0.84 -3.63 33.80
N ARG A 90 -1.53 -2.54 33.48
CA ARG A 90 -1.88 -2.24 32.09
C ARG A 90 -0.61 -1.67 31.46
N THR A 91 0.04 -2.44 30.59
CA THR A 91 1.10 -1.91 29.74
C THR A 91 0.46 -0.96 28.74
N LYS A 92 0.98 0.27 28.63
CA LYS A 92 0.63 1.15 27.49
C LYS A 92 0.90 0.32 26.22
N PRO A 93 -0.07 0.15 25.32
CA PRO A 93 0.24 -0.53 24.07
C PRO A 93 1.41 0.21 23.41
N SER A 94 2.38 -0.54 22.86
CA SER A 94 3.35 0.06 21.97
C SER A 94 2.57 0.62 20.79
N LYS A 95 2.76 1.91 20.48
CA LYS A 95 2.20 2.50 19.28
C LYS A 95 2.93 1.83 18.12
N ARG A 96 2.26 0.94 17.38
CA ARG A 96 2.82 0.39 16.13
C ARG A 96 3.10 1.58 15.22
N THR A 97 4.32 1.69 14.74
CA THR A 97 4.71 2.71 13.77
C THR A 97 4.60 2.08 12.39
N TYR A 98 3.93 2.78 11.47
CA TYR A 98 3.76 2.34 10.10
C TYR A 98 4.60 3.21 9.18
N GLN A 99 5.22 2.60 8.17
CA GLN A 99 5.82 3.31 7.03
C GLN A 99 5.11 2.80 5.79
N ILE A 100 4.41 3.69 5.10
CA ILE A 100 3.54 3.35 3.98
C ILE A 100 4.09 4.01 2.72
N MET A 101 4.45 3.20 1.74
CA MET A 101 4.90 3.65 0.43
C MET A 101 3.81 3.39 -0.60
N ILE A 102 3.45 4.41 -1.38
CA ILE A 102 2.57 4.29 -2.53
C ILE A 102 3.41 4.41 -3.80
N ALA A 103 3.46 3.34 -4.59
CA ALA A 103 4.11 3.30 -5.89
C ALA A 103 3.04 3.37 -6.98
N ILE A 104 3.11 4.35 -7.88
CA ILE A 104 2.17 4.53 -8.99
C ILE A 104 2.89 4.35 -10.32
N ASP A 105 2.25 3.58 -11.20
CA ASP A 105 2.70 3.33 -12.55
C ASP A 105 2.48 4.57 -13.45
N ASP A 106 3.58 5.05 -14.03
CA ASP A 106 3.70 6.24 -14.87
C ASP A 106 3.96 5.85 -16.34
N SER A 107 3.63 4.61 -16.72
CA SER A 107 3.73 4.10 -18.08
C SER A 107 2.56 4.52 -18.98
N ARG A 108 2.73 4.30 -20.28
CA ARG A 108 1.77 4.61 -21.33
C ARG A 108 0.51 3.75 -21.26
N SER A 109 0.57 2.55 -20.68
CA SER A 109 -0.63 1.71 -20.53
C SER A 109 -1.63 2.34 -19.56
N MET A 110 -1.15 3.18 -18.65
CA MET A 110 -1.94 3.99 -17.73
C MET A 110 -2.35 5.35 -18.33
N ALA A 111 -2.01 5.67 -19.59
CA ALA A 111 -2.32 6.95 -20.21
C ALA A 111 -3.80 7.13 -20.61
N GLU A 112 -4.62 6.07 -20.50
CA GLU A 112 -6.06 6.19 -20.69
C GLU A 112 -6.66 7.14 -19.65
N ALA A 113 -7.52 8.06 -20.09
CA ALA A 113 -8.10 9.09 -19.22
C ALA A 113 -8.77 8.51 -17.97
N HIS A 114 -9.48 7.38 -18.12
CA HIS A 114 -10.14 6.71 -17.02
C HIS A 114 -9.15 6.08 -16.03
N SER A 115 -8.06 5.49 -16.51
CA SER A 115 -7.00 4.91 -15.67
C SER A 115 -6.27 5.98 -14.86
N ILE A 116 -5.96 7.12 -15.49
CA ILE A 116 -5.39 8.29 -14.83
C ILE A 116 -6.31 8.77 -13.72
N GLN A 117 -7.60 8.91 -14.03
CA GLN A 117 -8.58 9.37 -13.07
C GLN A 117 -8.66 8.43 -11.86
N LEU A 118 -8.82 7.12 -12.09
CA LEU A 118 -8.87 6.14 -11.01
C LEU A 118 -7.57 6.12 -10.19
N ALA A 119 -6.41 6.29 -10.81
CA ALA A 119 -5.13 6.37 -10.12
C ALA A 119 -5.08 7.60 -9.19
N TYR A 120 -5.49 8.77 -9.68
CA TYR A 120 -5.53 10.01 -8.88
C TYR A 120 -6.60 9.97 -7.78
N GLU A 121 -7.79 9.43 -8.06
CA GLU A 121 -8.82 9.23 -7.05
C GLU A 121 -8.33 8.26 -5.96
N SER A 122 -7.71 7.15 -6.34
CA SER A 122 -7.14 6.17 -5.40
C SER A 122 -6.01 6.77 -4.56
N LEU A 123 -5.09 7.51 -5.18
CA LEU A 123 -4.02 8.22 -4.48
C LEU A 123 -4.60 9.21 -3.47
N CYS A 124 -5.54 10.05 -3.89
CA CYS A 124 -6.15 11.05 -3.02
C CYS A 124 -6.87 10.39 -1.84
N LEU A 125 -7.70 9.37 -2.11
CA LEU A 125 -8.43 8.62 -1.10
C LEU A 125 -7.49 8.02 -0.06
N ILE A 126 -6.47 7.26 -0.49
CA ILE A 126 -5.54 6.58 0.41
C ILE A 126 -4.73 7.60 1.22
N THR A 127 -4.14 8.60 0.57
CA THR A 127 -3.30 9.60 1.26
C THR A 127 -4.10 10.43 2.26
N LYS A 128 -5.34 10.81 1.93
CA LYS A 128 -6.24 11.52 2.85
C LYS A 128 -6.67 10.66 4.03
N ALA A 129 -7.01 9.39 3.80
CA ALA A 129 -7.36 8.47 4.87
C ALA A 129 -6.19 8.25 5.84
N LEU A 130 -4.98 8.04 5.32
CA LEU A 130 -3.78 7.84 6.13
C LEU A 130 -3.37 9.09 6.90
N ALA A 131 -3.47 10.27 6.27
CA ALA A 131 -3.21 11.55 6.94
C ALA A 131 -4.19 11.81 8.08
N GLN A 132 -5.49 11.53 7.90
CA GLN A 132 -6.51 11.66 8.95
C GLN A 132 -6.32 10.67 10.10
N LEU A 133 -5.80 9.48 9.80
CA LEU A 133 -5.50 8.47 10.81
C LEU A 133 -4.24 8.80 11.62
N GLU A 134 -3.45 9.80 11.20
CA GLU A 134 -2.10 10.07 11.72
C GLU A 134 -1.24 8.78 11.72
N ALA A 135 -1.47 7.92 10.73
CA ALA A 135 -0.88 6.60 10.63
C ALA A 135 0.49 6.67 9.95
N GLY A 136 1.52 6.95 10.75
CA GLY A 136 2.90 6.74 10.34
C GLY A 136 3.39 7.68 9.23
N ASP A 137 4.53 7.33 8.66
CA ASP A 137 5.18 8.12 7.62
C ASP A 137 4.74 7.63 6.23
N LEU A 138 4.41 8.56 5.34
CA LEU A 138 3.94 8.29 3.98
C LEU A 138 5.02 8.66 2.96
N SER A 139 5.20 7.82 1.94
CA SER A 139 6.05 8.12 0.79
C SER A 139 5.32 7.82 -0.51
N VAL A 140 5.59 8.60 -1.57
CA VAL A 140 5.03 8.40 -2.90
C VAL A 140 6.15 8.29 -3.93
N VAL A 141 6.09 7.24 -4.74
CA VAL A 141 7.06 6.90 -5.78
C VAL A 141 6.32 6.75 -7.12
N SER A 142 6.90 7.29 -8.18
CA SER A 142 6.52 7.02 -9.56
C SER A 142 7.46 5.95 -10.13
N PHE A 143 6.90 5.00 -10.89
CA PHE A 143 7.69 3.99 -11.59
C PHE A 143 7.20 3.78 -13.03
N GLY A 144 8.12 3.41 -13.90
CA GLY A 144 7.87 3.01 -15.29
C GLY A 144 9.16 2.39 -15.84
N GLU A 145 9.80 3.03 -16.79
CA GLU A 145 11.19 2.80 -17.17
C GLU A 145 12.15 3.25 -16.06
N ASP A 146 11.90 4.46 -15.56
CA ASP A 146 12.64 5.12 -14.49
C ASP A 146 11.81 5.19 -13.20
N ILE A 147 12.52 5.28 -12.07
CA ILE A 147 11.91 5.36 -10.74
C ILE A 147 12.21 6.71 -10.13
N ARG A 148 11.17 7.42 -9.70
CA ARG A 148 11.26 8.77 -9.16
C ARG A 148 10.57 8.86 -7.81
N LEU A 149 11.33 9.21 -6.77
CA LEU A 149 10.76 9.52 -5.46
C LEU A 149 10.09 10.90 -5.51
N LEU A 150 8.76 10.92 -5.49
CA LEU A 150 7.98 12.15 -5.57
C LEU A 150 7.80 12.79 -4.18
N HIS A 151 7.58 11.95 -3.16
CA HIS A 151 7.41 12.37 -1.78
C HIS A 151 8.20 11.45 -0.83
N PRO A 152 9.19 11.97 -0.08
CA PRO A 152 9.96 11.20 0.89
C PRO A 152 9.21 11.03 2.23
N PHE A 153 9.61 10.05 3.04
CA PHE A 153 9.00 9.73 4.35
C PHE A 153 9.18 10.82 5.42
N ASP A 154 10.18 11.68 5.29
CA ASP A 154 10.53 12.70 6.29
C ASP A 154 9.68 13.98 6.21
N ARG A 155 8.82 14.08 5.19
CA ARG A 155 7.94 15.22 4.97
C ARG A 155 6.48 14.82 5.24
N PRO A 156 5.68 15.67 5.93
CA PRO A 156 4.25 15.43 6.04
C PRO A 156 3.55 15.64 4.69
N PHE A 157 2.54 14.82 4.41
CA PHE A 157 1.77 14.90 3.18
C PHE A 157 0.66 15.96 3.28
N SER A 158 0.94 17.17 2.78
CA SER A 158 -0.01 18.28 2.69
C SER A 158 -0.74 18.32 1.34
N ASP A 159 -1.76 19.16 1.21
CA ASP A 159 -2.45 19.38 -0.07
C ASP A 159 -1.54 19.93 -1.17
N GLU A 160 -0.57 20.76 -0.81
CA GLU A 160 0.45 21.24 -1.73
C GLU A 160 1.36 20.10 -2.21
N ALA A 161 1.71 19.17 -1.32
CA ALA A 161 2.48 17.99 -1.69
C ALA A 161 1.69 17.08 -2.63
N GLY A 162 0.38 16.90 -2.40
CA GLY A 162 -0.51 16.16 -3.31
C GLY A 162 -0.58 16.78 -4.71
N ALA A 163 -0.74 18.10 -4.79
CA ALA A 163 -0.74 18.81 -6.07
C ALA A 163 0.60 18.69 -6.81
N ASP A 164 1.73 18.80 -6.10
CA ASP A 164 3.06 18.64 -6.69
C ASP A 164 3.33 17.19 -7.15
N VAL A 165 2.81 16.19 -6.43
CA VAL A 165 2.86 14.79 -6.82
C VAL A 165 2.09 14.57 -8.12
N ILE A 166 0.83 15.03 -8.22
CA ILE A 166 0.03 14.91 -9.45
C ILE A 166 0.73 15.57 -10.64
N ARG A 167 1.34 16.74 -10.43
CA ARG A 167 2.05 17.48 -11.48
C ARG A 167 3.25 16.72 -12.05
N ARG A 168 3.95 15.92 -11.25
CA ARG A 168 5.17 15.22 -11.68
C ARG A 168 4.90 13.95 -12.47
N PHE A 169 3.67 13.42 -12.45
CA PHE A 169 3.27 12.30 -13.28
C PHE A 169 3.04 12.73 -14.73
N THR A 170 3.51 11.92 -15.66
CA THR A 170 3.41 12.18 -17.10
C THR A 170 2.63 11.08 -17.83
N PHE A 171 2.65 9.84 -17.33
CA PHE A 171 2.05 8.65 -17.92
C PHE A 171 2.52 8.39 -19.36
N GLY A 172 3.77 8.73 -19.63
CA GLY A 172 4.35 8.72 -20.97
C GLY A 172 5.44 7.68 -21.19
N GLN A 173 5.82 6.90 -20.17
CA GLN A 173 6.93 5.95 -20.27
C GLN A 173 6.51 4.72 -21.08
N GLU A 174 7.35 4.20 -21.98
CA GLU A 174 6.93 3.13 -22.90
C GLU A 174 6.90 1.75 -22.23
N ARG A 175 7.76 1.52 -21.24
CA ARG A 175 7.85 0.25 -20.51
C ARG A 175 7.66 0.40 -19.00
N THR A 176 7.42 -0.73 -18.35
CA THR A 176 7.25 -0.83 -16.89
C THR A 176 8.24 -1.85 -16.33
N HIS A 177 9.36 -1.38 -15.76
CA HIS A 177 10.39 -2.21 -15.14
C HIS A 177 10.03 -2.55 -13.68
N VAL A 178 9.04 -3.42 -13.50
CA VAL A 178 8.53 -3.81 -12.17
C VAL A 178 9.63 -4.43 -11.28
N ARG A 179 10.56 -5.20 -11.86
CA ARG A 179 11.73 -5.73 -11.12
C ARG A 179 12.56 -4.59 -10.51
N ASN A 180 12.95 -3.61 -11.33
CA ASN A 180 13.76 -2.48 -10.89
C ASN A 180 13.02 -1.66 -9.82
N MET A 181 11.70 -1.49 -10.00
CA MET A 181 10.84 -0.83 -9.01
C MET A 181 10.89 -1.55 -7.67
N MET A 182 10.70 -2.87 -7.66
CA MET A 182 10.76 -3.67 -6.43
C MET A 182 12.13 -3.57 -5.76
N GLU A 183 13.23 -3.70 -6.50
CA GLU A 183 14.59 -3.58 -5.92
C GLU A 183 14.85 -2.20 -5.31
N SER A 184 14.48 -1.13 -6.02
CA SER A 184 14.68 0.24 -5.56
C SER A 184 13.79 0.60 -4.37
N THR A 185 12.52 0.21 -4.39
CA THR A 185 11.56 0.49 -3.30
C THR A 185 11.91 -0.28 -2.04
N LEU A 186 12.37 -1.53 -2.15
CA LEU A 186 12.91 -2.29 -1.01
C LEU A 186 14.13 -1.59 -0.41
N GLY A 187 15.05 -1.09 -1.24
CA GLY A 187 16.21 -0.33 -0.75
C GLY A 187 15.81 0.96 -0.02
N ILE A 188 14.82 1.70 -0.52
CA ILE A 188 14.29 2.91 0.14
C ILE A 188 13.66 2.54 1.50
N LEU A 189 12.87 1.47 1.56
CA LEU A 189 12.24 0.99 2.79
C LEU A 189 13.27 0.50 3.81
N GLU A 190 14.30 -0.22 3.37
CA GLU A 190 15.42 -0.65 4.23
C GLU A 190 16.18 0.55 4.82
N HIS A 191 16.43 1.57 4.00
CA HIS A 191 17.06 2.81 4.45
C HIS A 191 16.17 3.55 5.46
N ALA A 192 14.87 3.69 5.18
CA ALA A 192 13.91 4.33 6.08
C ALA A 192 13.81 3.60 7.44
N ARG A 193 13.89 2.27 7.44
CA ARG A 193 13.92 1.45 8.65
C ARG A 193 15.18 1.68 9.48
N SER A 194 16.32 1.79 8.81
CA SER A 194 17.61 2.04 9.46
C SER A 194 17.67 3.44 10.07
N SER A 195 17.16 4.44 9.34
CA SER A 195 17.13 5.84 9.75
C SER A 195 16.13 6.13 10.87
N ALA A 196 15.04 5.36 10.98
CA ALA A 196 14.06 5.46 12.07
C ALA A 196 14.57 4.99 13.45
N GLY A 197 15.86 4.65 13.56
CA GLY A 197 16.50 4.15 14.77
C GLY A 197 16.38 2.62 14.87
N GLY A 198 17.51 1.94 14.67
CA GLY A 198 17.65 0.48 14.49
C GLY A 198 17.25 -0.44 15.66
N GLY A 199 16.15 -0.15 16.36
CA GLY A 199 15.65 -0.94 17.50
C GLY A 199 14.14 -1.00 17.66
N SER A 200 13.34 -0.39 16.78
CA SER A 200 11.87 -0.56 16.85
C SER A 200 11.48 -1.92 16.28
N THR A 201 11.33 -2.93 17.16
CA THR A 201 10.73 -4.23 16.80
C THR A 201 9.27 -4.12 16.34
N ASP A 202 8.69 -2.92 16.40
CA ASP A 202 7.28 -2.62 16.13
C ASP A 202 7.08 -1.68 14.91
N LEU A 203 8.10 -1.53 14.05
CA LEU A 203 7.97 -0.86 12.75
C LEU A 203 7.43 -1.82 11.70
N TRP A 204 6.26 -1.49 11.13
CA TRP A 204 5.63 -2.23 10.05
C TRP A 204 5.73 -1.42 8.76
N GLN A 205 6.13 -2.07 7.68
CA GLN A 205 6.28 -1.45 6.37
C GLN A 205 5.24 -2.01 5.40
N LEU A 206 4.56 -1.12 4.69
CA LEU A 206 3.53 -1.44 3.72
C LEU A 206 3.85 -0.74 2.41
N GLN A 207 3.84 -1.48 1.32
CA GLN A 207 3.97 -0.97 -0.04
C GLN A 207 2.66 -1.22 -0.79
N LEU A 208 2.04 -0.15 -1.27
CA LEU A 208 0.86 -0.17 -2.12
C LEU A 208 1.29 0.14 -3.55
N ILE A 209 1.14 -0.81 -4.47
CA ILE A 209 1.48 -0.63 -5.89
C ILE A 209 0.19 -0.40 -6.66
N ILE A 210 0.09 0.68 -7.41
CA ILE A 210 -1.07 1.02 -8.24
C ILE A 210 -0.64 0.98 -9.70
N SER A 211 -1.22 0.07 -10.48
CA SER A 211 -0.91 -0.16 -11.89
C SER A 211 -2.06 -0.91 -12.56
N ASP A 212 -2.11 -0.93 -13.89
CA ASP A 212 -3.07 -1.72 -14.67
C ASP A 212 -2.80 -3.24 -14.63
N GLY A 213 -1.72 -3.65 -13.95
CA GLY A 213 -1.35 -5.03 -13.69
C GLY A 213 -0.59 -5.69 -14.82
N ILE A 214 -0.17 -4.95 -15.86
CA ILE A 214 0.66 -5.51 -16.93
C ILE A 214 2.12 -5.49 -16.48
N CYS A 215 2.66 -6.66 -16.14
CA CYS A 215 4.06 -6.81 -15.75
C CYS A 215 4.77 -7.93 -16.52
N GLU A 216 6.04 -7.69 -16.80
CA GLU A 216 6.96 -8.68 -17.37
C GLU A 216 7.61 -9.51 -16.24
N ASP A 217 8.08 -10.71 -16.58
CA ASP A 217 8.90 -11.56 -15.70
C ASP A 217 8.31 -11.87 -14.30
N HIS A 218 7.13 -12.48 -14.26
CA HIS A 218 6.45 -12.86 -13.00
C HIS A 218 7.32 -13.73 -12.07
N GLU A 219 8.18 -14.60 -12.61
CA GLU A 219 9.03 -15.46 -11.78
C GLU A 219 10.07 -14.65 -11.00
N ALA A 220 10.67 -13.66 -11.65
CA ALA A 220 11.64 -12.77 -11.03
C ALA A 220 11.00 -11.91 -9.93
N VAL A 221 9.85 -11.33 -10.22
CA VAL A 221 9.10 -10.50 -9.27
C VAL A 221 8.65 -11.33 -8.07
N ARG A 222 8.26 -12.59 -8.27
CA ARG A 222 7.86 -13.50 -7.18
C ARG A 222 9.00 -13.75 -6.19
N ALA A 223 10.24 -13.84 -6.65
CA ALA A 223 11.40 -13.96 -5.75
C ALA A 223 11.58 -12.70 -4.89
N LEU A 224 11.40 -11.51 -5.48
CA LEU A 224 11.48 -10.23 -4.76
C LEU A 224 10.33 -10.05 -3.75
N VAL A 225 9.11 -10.46 -4.10
CA VAL A 225 7.96 -10.42 -3.19
C VAL A 225 8.17 -11.34 -1.98
N ARG A 226 8.76 -12.53 -2.19
CA ARG A 226 9.13 -13.44 -1.08
C ARG A 226 10.16 -12.81 -0.16
N ARG A 227 11.20 -12.20 -0.73
CA ARG A 227 12.22 -11.46 0.03
C ARG A 227 11.60 -10.31 0.84
N ALA A 228 10.70 -9.53 0.23
CA ALA A 228 9.98 -8.46 0.92
C ALA A 228 9.21 -8.99 2.14
N ALA A 229 8.53 -10.13 1.99
CA ALA A 229 7.79 -10.78 3.08
C ALA A 229 8.72 -11.26 4.22
N GLU A 230 9.90 -11.81 3.90
CA GLU A 230 10.92 -12.19 4.89
C GLU A 230 11.43 -10.98 5.69
N GLU A 231 11.56 -9.83 5.03
CA GLU A 231 11.91 -8.54 5.63
C GLU A 231 10.72 -7.85 6.34
N ARG A 232 9.57 -8.52 6.46
CA ARG A 232 8.32 -7.98 7.05
C ARG A 232 7.78 -6.74 6.33
N ILE A 233 7.98 -6.66 5.03
CA ILE A 233 7.39 -5.66 4.16
C ILE A 233 6.18 -6.29 3.49
N MET A 234 4.99 -5.76 3.77
CA MET A 234 3.78 -6.18 3.09
C MET A 234 3.69 -5.46 1.75
N VAL A 235 3.47 -6.21 0.67
CA VAL A 235 3.31 -5.65 -0.67
C VAL A 235 1.90 -5.98 -1.15
N VAL A 236 1.10 -4.95 -1.42
CA VAL A 236 -0.27 -5.05 -1.94
C VAL A 236 -0.30 -4.43 -3.33
N PHE A 237 -0.77 -5.20 -4.31
CA PHE A 237 -0.92 -4.72 -5.68
C PHE A 237 -2.37 -4.36 -5.99
N ILE A 238 -2.63 -3.09 -6.23
CA ILE A 238 -3.93 -2.56 -6.66
C ILE A 238 -3.91 -2.50 -8.19
N VAL A 239 -4.60 -3.46 -8.79
CA VAL A 239 -4.77 -3.58 -10.24
C VAL A 239 -5.92 -2.67 -10.69
N LEU A 240 -5.65 -1.65 -11.48
CA LEU A 240 -6.66 -0.83 -12.12
C LEU A 240 -7.16 -1.54 -13.38
N ASP A 241 -8.39 -2.04 -13.36
CA ASP A 241 -9.00 -2.74 -14.49
C ASP A 241 -10.06 -1.85 -15.15
N THR A 242 -9.61 -0.90 -15.97
CA THR A 242 -10.47 -0.01 -16.77
C THR A 242 -10.95 -0.65 -18.07
N ARG A 243 -10.42 -1.82 -18.41
CA ARG A 243 -10.73 -2.52 -19.65
C ARG A 243 -12.18 -3.00 -19.67
N PRO A 244 -12.83 -3.06 -20.85
CA PRO A 244 -14.13 -3.68 -21.00
C PRO A 244 -14.14 -5.10 -20.44
N GLU A 245 -15.28 -5.57 -19.95
CA GLU A 245 -15.36 -6.88 -19.28
C GLU A 245 -14.83 -8.06 -20.09
N LYS A 246 -14.82 -7.96 -21.42
CA LYS A 246 -14.31 -8.98 -22.33
C LYS A 246 -12.78 -9.08 -22.28
N ASP A 247 -12.11 -7.95 -22.08
CA ASP A 247 -10.66 -7.79 -22.10
C ASP A 247 -10.09 -7.54 -20.69
N SER A 248 -10.92 -7.68 -19.66
CA SER A 248 -10.53 -7.59 -18.24
C SER A 248 -9.34 -8.49 -17.92
N ILE A 249 -8.47 -8.02 -17.04
CA ILE A 249 -7.26 -8.75 -16.62
C ILE A 249 -7.55 -10.17 -16.11
N VAL A 250 -8.74 -10.37 -15.52
CA VAL A 250 -9.19 -11.67 -14.98
C VAL A 250 -9.38 -12.70 -16.09
N LYS A 251 -9.71 -12.25 -17.30
CA LYS A 251 -9.91 -13.10 -18.49
C LYS A 251 -8.67 -13.15 -19.38
N MET A 252 -7.66 -12.34 -19.11
CA MET A 252 -6.42 -12.31 -19.87
C MET A 252 -5.69 -13.66 -19.75
N THR A 253 -5.14 -14.13 -20.87
CA THR A 253 -4.40 -15.40 -20.92
C THR A 253 -2.95 -15.14 -21.26
N ASN A 254 -2.05 -15.78 -20.51
CA ASN A 254 -0.64 -15.83 -20.79
C ASN A 254 -0.31 -17.05 -21.63
N VAL A 255 0.50 -16.82 -22.66
CA VAL A 255 1.03 -17.85 -23.54
C VAL A 255 2.44 -18.18 -23.07
N THR A 256 2.61 -19.38 -22.52
CA THR A 256 3.94 -19.91 -22.17
C THR A 256 4.36 -20.94 -23.21
N TYR A 257 5.57 -20.78 -23.73
CA TYR A 257 6.17 -21.73 -24.66
C TYR A 257 6.90 -22.80 -23.86
N GLY A 258 6.25 -23.96 -23.69
CA GLY A 258 6.86 -25.14 -23.11
C GLY A 258 7.53 -26.01 -24.19
N THR A 259 8.39 -26.92 -23.75
CA THR A 259 8.86 -28.05 -24.58
C THR A 259 8.33 -29.32 -23.96
N ASP A 260 7.61 -30.12 -24.76
CA ASP A 260 7.14 -31.42 -24.30
C ASP A 260 8.35 -32.33 -24.03
N ARG A 261 8.49 -32.76 -22.78
CA ARG A 261 9.61 -33.61 -22.33
C ARG A 261 9.66 -34.96 -23.04
N ALA A 262 8.56 -35.42 -23.62
CA ALA A 262 8.49 -36.69 -24.33
C ALA A 262 8.80 -36.58 -25.84
N THR A 263 8.42 -35.47 -26.49
CA THR A 263 8.51 -35.33 -27.95
C THR A 263 9.47 -34.23 -28.43
N GLY A 264 9.99 -33.40 -27.52
CA GLY A 264 10.86 -32.26 -27.84
C GLY A 264 10.17 -31.16 -28.67
N LYS A 265 8.87 -31.28 -28.93
CA LYS A 265 8.12 -30.30 -29.71
C LYS A 265 7.77 -29.08 -28.86
N PRO A 266 7.82 -27.87 -29.45
CA PRO A 266 7.31 -26.68 -28.78
C PRO A 266 5.81 -26.83 -28.57
N THR A 267 5.37 -26.76 -27.31
CA THR A 267 3.97 -26.80 -26.91
C THR A 267 3.58 -25.45 -26.34
N LEU A 268 2.53 -24.86 -26.91
CA LEU A 268 1.90 -23.67 -26.37
C LEU A 268 1.02 -24.06 -25.19
N GLN A 269 1.35 -23.56 -24.01
CA GLN A 269 0.51 -23.68 -22.82
C GLN A 269 -0.17 -22.33 -22.57
N LEU A 270 -1.50 -22.34 -22.66
CA LEU A 270 -2.33 -21.20 -22.29
C LEU A 270 -2.67 -21.31 -20.80
N SER A 271 -2.31 -20.30 -20.03
CA SER A 271 -2.66 -20.16 -18.62
C SER A 271 -3.35 -18.83 -18.39
N ARG A 272 -4.15 -18.68 -17.32
CA ARG A 272 -4.72 -17.35 -17.01
C ARG A 272 -3.63 -16.45 -16.46
N TYR A 273 -3.67 -15.17 -16.82
CA TYR A 273 -2.69 -14.18 -16.36
C TYR A 273 -2.58 -14.17 -14.83
N MET A 274 -3.74 -14.10 -14.17
CA MET A 274 -3.85 -14.06 -12.71
C MET A 274 -3.31 -15.30 -12.00
N ASP A 275 -3.32 -16.47 -12.65
CA ASP A 275 -2.75 -17.70 -12.05
C ASP A 275 -1.23 -17.61 -11.89
N THR A 276 -0.60 -16.81 -12.76
CA THR A 276 0.85 -16.59 -12.74
C THR A 276 1.25 -15.32 -12.02
N PHE A 277 0.31 -14.52 -11.52
CA PHE A 277 0.58 -13.21 -10.91
C PHE A 277 1.54 -13.35 -9.71
N PRO A 278 2.54 -12.46 -9.56
CA PRO A 278 3.61 -12.68 -8.58
C PRO A 278 3.27 -12.24 -7.17
N TYR A 279 2.24 -11.40 -6.98
CA TYR A 279 1.86 -10.84 -5.68
C TYR A 279 0.85 -11.72 -4.95
N THR A 280 1.08 -11.95 -3.66
CA THR A 280 0.16 -12.71 -2.81
C THR A 280 -1.09 -11.91 -2.46
N TYR A 281 -0.92 -10.61 -2.19
CA TYR A 281 -2.01 -9.70 -1.89
C TYR A 281 -2.24 -8.78 -3.08
N TYR A 282 -3.41 -8.89 -3.69
CA TYR A 282 -3.80 -8.00 -4.78
C TYR A 282 -5.28 -7.70 -4.74
N VAL A 283 -5.63 -6.54 -5.29
CA VAL A 283 -6.99 -6.01 -5.38
C VAL A 283 -7.26 -5.63 -6.81
N VAL A 284 -8.36 -6.12 -7.40
CA VAL A 284 -8.79 -5.68 -8.73
C VAL A 284 -9.82 -4.57 -8.56
N LEU A 285 -9.43 -3.36 -8.94
CA LEU A 285 -10.23 -2.15 -8.80
C LEU A 285 -10.78 -1.73 -10.16
N ARG A 286 -12.11 -1.78 -10.30
CA ARG A 286 -12.84 -1.21 -11.45
C ARG A 286 -13.48 0.13 -11.12
N GLU A 287 -13.82 0.32 -9.85
CA GLU A 287 -14.56 1.46 -9.33
C GLU A 287 -13.91 1.87 -8.02
N VAL A 288 -13.63 3.16 -7.82
CA VAL A 288 -12.94 3.65 -6.62
C VAL A 288 -13.75 3.43 -5.34
N GLU A 289 -15.08 3.34 -5.46
CA GLU A 289 -16.01 3.13 -4.34
C GLU A 289 -15.73 1.84 -3.57
N LYS A 290 -15.18 0.82 -4.24
CA LYS A 290 -14.86 -0.47 -3.63
C LYS A 290 -13.48 -0.49 -2.97
N LEU A 291 -12.66 0.54 -3.20
CA LEU A 291 -11.30 0.60 -2.68
C LEU A 291 -11.26 0.53 -1.14
N PRO A 292 -12.09 1.28 -0.37
CA PRO A 292 -12.07 1.21 1.08
C PRO A 292 -12.27 -0.20 1.63
N GLU A 293 -13.32 -0.88 1.16
CA GLU A 293 -13.69 -2.23 1.59
C GLU A 293 -12.59 -3.24 1.26
N VAL A 294 -12.18 -3.31 -0.01
CA VAL A 294 -11.27 -4.36 -0.46
C VAL A 294 -9.83 -4.15 0.06
N LEU A 295 -9.37 -2.90 0.15
CA LEU A 295 -8.07 -2.60 0.75
C LEU A 295 -8.06 -2.93 2.24
N SER A 296 -9.11 -2.57 2.98
CA SER A 296 -9.22 -2.86 4.40
C SER A 296 -9.26 -4.37 4.67
N ASP A 297 -10.00 -5.14 3.88
CA ASP A 297 -10.04 -6.60 4.02
C ASP A 297 -8.69 -7.24 3.71
N THR A 298 -7.99 -6.74 2.70
CA THR A 298 -6.62 -7.19 2.38
C THR A 298 -5.67 -6.91 3.54
N LEU A 299 -5.78 -5.74 4.18
CA LEU A 299 -4.96 -5.39 5.35
C LEU A 299 -5.36 -6.16 6.61
N ARG A 300 -6.64 -6.51 6.80
CA ARG A 300 -7.10 -7.39 7.90
C ARG A 300 -6.52 -8.79 7.81
N GLN A 301 -6.32 -9.33 6.61
CA GLN A 301 -5.71 -10.66 6.46
C GLN A 301 -4.26 -10.70 6.97
N PHE A 302 -3.62 -9.53 7.08
CA PHE A 302 -2.23 -9.42 7.48
C PHE A 302 -2.01 -9.12 8.97
N PHE A 303 -2.87 -8.30 9.60
CA PHE A 303 -2.72 -7.84 11.00
C PHE A 303 -3.43 -8.72 12.03
#